data_AF-A0A7S1R142-F1
#
_entry.id   AF-A0A7S1R142-F1
#
_cell.length_a   1.000
_cell.length_b   1.000
_cell.length_c   1.000
_cell.angle_alpha   90.00
_cell.angle_beta   90.00
_cell.angle_gamma   90.00
#
_symmetry.space_group_name_H-M   'P 1'
#
loop_
_entity.id
_entity.type
_entity.pdbx_description
1 polymer ?
#
loop_
_entity_poly.entity_id
_entity_poly.type
_entity_poly.pdbx_seq_one_letter_code
_entity_poly.pdbx_strand_id
1 'polypeptide(L)'
;VACIVMGALGDAYVVPQADGSWMCSNSFASVGITTMVFLFVMNFAYGWGPIVWVYNSEIFPLKYRSWCVATTTCANWVGNFVIAQFTPVLLGTLGFSTFFIFSAFTAAALLLA
;
A
#
# COMPACT_ATOMS: atom_id res chain seq x y z
N VAL A 1 0.83 -3.19 10.34
CA VAL A 1 0.09 -4.38 10.86
C VAL A 1 -0.74 -5.05 9.79
N ALA A 2 -1.71 -4.37 9.15
CA ALA A 2 -2.56 -4.98 8.13
C ALA A 2 -1.79 -5.71 7.01
N CYS A 3 -0.77 -5.08 6.41
CA CYS A 3 0.06 -5.69 5.37
C CYS A 3 0.86 -6.91 5.85
N ILE A 4 1.30 -6.93 7.11
CA ILE A 4 2.01 -8.08 7.71
C ILE A 4 1.05 -9.27 7.83
N VAL A 5 -0.17 -9.01 8.30
CA VAL A 5 -1.19 -10.06 8.44
C VAL A 5 -1.64 -10.58 7.08
N MET A 6 -1.84 -9.70 6.10
CA MET A 6 -2.15 -10.11 4.72
C MET A 6 -1.03 -10.93 4.09
N GLY A 7 0.23 -10.55 4.30
CA GLY A 7 1.39 -11.31 3.82
C GLY A 7 1.49 -12.69 4.48
N ALA A 8 1.39 -12.75 5.81
CA ALA A 8 1.51 -14.00 6.56
C ALA A 8 0.35 -14.98 6.30
N LEU A 9 -0.89 -14.50 6.29
CA LEU A 9 -2.05 -15.35 5.99
C LEU A 9 -2.10 -15.74 4.51
N GLY A 10 -1.71 -14.83 3.62
CA GLY A 10 -1.64 -15.09 2.19
C GLY A 10 -0.61 -16.17 1.85
N ASP A 11 0.60 -16.07 2.40
CA ASP A 11 1.66 -17.05 2.20
C ASP A 11 1.31 -18.43 2.78
N ALA A 12 0.63 -18.47 3.93
CA ALA A 12 0.27 -19.71 4.60
C ALA A 12 -0.95 -20.43 4.00
N TYR A 13 -1.95 -19.69 3.49
CA TYR A 13 -3.26 -20.27 3.14
C TYR A 13 -3.69 -20.05 1.68
N VAL A 14 -3.02 -19.17 0.92
CA VAL A 14 -3.40 -18.91 -0.47
C VAL A 14 -2.50 -19.70 -1.41
N VAL A 15 -3.12 -20.58 -2.20
CA VAL A 15 -2.44 -21.52 -3.09
C VAL A 15 -2.77 -21.15 -4.55
N PRO A 16 -1.77 -21.14 -5.45
CA PRO A 16 -2.02 -20.93 -6.87
C PRO A 16 -2.76 -22.14 -7.47
N GLN A 17 -3.76 -21.88 -8.30
CA GLN A 17 -4.54 -22.90 -8.99
C GLN A 17 -4.13 -22.99 -10.47
N ALA A 18 -4.36 -24.16 -11.10
CA ALA A 18 -3.96 -24.44 -12.48
C ALA A 18 -4.63 -23.56 -13.54
N ASP A 19 -5.72 -22.87 -13.19
CA ASP A 19 -6.43 -21.90 -14.02
C ASP A 19 -5.84 -20.48 -13.95
N GLY A 20 -4.75 -20.29 -13.20
CA GLY A 20 -4.13 -18.98 -12.95
C GLY A 20 -4.84 -18.14 -11.89
N SER A 21 -5.87 -18.69 -11.24
CA SER A 21 -6.53 -18.06 -10.11
C SER A 21 -5.82 -18.40 -8.78
N TRP A 22 -6.14 -17.63 -7.74
CA TRP A 22 -5.62 -17.83 -6.39
C TRP A 22 -6.77 -18.24 -5.48
N MET A 23 -6.63 -19.36 -4.79
CA MET A 23 -7.63 -19.85 -3.85
C MET A 23 -7.09 -19.86 -2.43
N CYS A 24 -7.90 -19.40 -1.48
CA CYS A 24 -7.59 -19.56 -0.07
C CYS A 24 -8.13 -20.91 0.44
N SER A 25 -7.26 -21.76 0.99
CA SER A 25 -7.61 -23.07 1.52
C SER A 25 -8.45 -23.02 2.79
N ASN A 26 -8.52 -21.87 3.47
CA ASN A 26 -9.19 -21.73 4.77
C ASN A 26 -10.16 -20.52 4.75
N SER A 27 -11.45 -20.77 4.99
CA SER A 27 -12.48 -19.71 5.02
C SER A 27 -12.24 -18.63 6.08
N PHE A 28 -11.68 -18.98 7.25
CA PHE A 28 -11.35 -17.97 8.26
C PHE A 28 -10.19 -17.09 7.81
N ALA A 29 -9.19 -17.67 7.13
CA ALA A 29 -8.07 -16.91 6.59
C ALA A 29 -8.52 -15.97 5.45
N SER A 30 -9.43 -16.40 4.56
CA SER A 30 -9.94 -15.53 3.48
C SER A 30 -10.73 -14.34 4.02
N VAL A 31 -11.58 -14.56 5.03
CA VAL A 31 -12.27 -13.48 5.74
C VAL A 31 -11.27 -12.56 6.43
N GLY A 32 -10.28 -13.12 7.13
CA GLY A 32 -9.22 -12.35 7.80
C GLY A 32 -8.44 -11.46 6.84
N ILE A 33 -7.97 -11.99 5.71
CA ILE A 33 -7.28 -11.23 4.66
C ILE A 33 -8.19 -10.10 4.14
N THR A 34 -9.44 -10.41 3.82
CA THR A 34 -10.40 -9.43 3.30
C THR A 34 -10.65 -8.29 4.31
N THR A 35 -10.89 -8.62 5.58
CA THR A 35 -11.06 -7.62 6.64
C THR A 35 -9.82 -6.74 6.79
N MET A 36 -8.61 -7.31 6.70
CA MET A 36 -7.36 -6.55 6.78
C MET A 36 -7.16 -5.62 5.57
N VAL A 37 -7.58 -6.01 4.36
CA VAL A 37 -7.60 -5.12 3.20
C VAL A 37 -8.49 -3.91 3.46
N PHE A 38 -9.73 -4.13 3.94
CA PHE A 38 -10.63 -3.02 4.25
C PHE A 38 -10.11 -2.13 5.36
N LEU A 39 -9.53 -2.69 6.41
CA LEU A 39 -8.90 -1.91 7.48
C LEU A 39 -7.74 -1.05 6.95
N PHE A 40 -6.90 -1.60 6.06
CA PHE A 40 -5.83 -0.84 5.42
C PHE A 40 -6.39 0.33 4.60
N VAL A 41 -7.40 0.09 3.76
CA VAL A 41 -8.03 1.12 2.93
C VAL A 41 -8.71 2.18 3.80
N MET A 42 -9.41 1.80 4.87
CA MET A 42 -10.04 2.74 5.79
C MET A 42 -9.00 3.66 6.44
N ASN A 43 -7.91 3.10 6.98
CA ASN A 43 -6.82 3.88 7.59
C ASN A 43 -6.19 4.85 6.59
N PHE A 44 -6.01 4.42 5.35
CA PHE A 44 -5.52 5.30 4.29
C PHE A 44 -6.53 6.42 3.98
N ALA A 45 -7.83 6.09 3.89
CA ALA A 45 -8.86 7.03 3.46
C ALA A 45 -9.10 8.21 4.43
N TYR A 46 -9.08 7.98 5.74
CA TYR A 46 -9.20 9.09 6.71
C TYR A 46 -7.87 9.68 7.15
N GLY A 47 -6.78 8.90 7.06
CA GLY A 47 -5.45 9.32 7.47
C GLY A 47 -4.67 9.91 6.31
N TRP A 48 -3.78 9.10 5.71
CA TRP A 48 -2.80 9.58 4.76
C TRP A 48 -3.38 10.20 3.48
N GLY A 49 -4.56 9.70 3.05
CA GLY A 49 -5.25 10.13 1.84
C GLY A 49 -5.51 11.64 1.79
N PRO A 50 -6.26 12.23 2.73
CA PRO A 50 -6.52 13.67 2.76
C PRO A 50 -5.39 14.48 3.41
N ILE A 51 -4.73 13.96 4.45
CA ILE A 51 -3.78 14.72 5.27
C ILE A 51 -2.59 15.22 4.45
N VAL A 52 -2.06 14.40 3.53
CA VAL A 52 -0.88 14.77 2.74
C VAL A 52 -1.12 16.01 1.86
N TRP A 53 -2.33 16.17 1.33
CA TRP A 53 -2.69 17.30 0.46
C TRP A 53 -2.91 18.59 1.25
N VAL A 54 -3.52 18.48 2.42
CA VAL A 54 -3.68 19.61 3.35
C VAL A 54 -2.30 20.07 3.83
N TYR A 55 -1.47 19.14 4.31
CA TYR A 55 -0.13 19.43 4.79
C TYR A 55 0.72 20.15 3.74
N ASN A 56 0.72 19.64 2.50
CA ASN A 56 1.42 20.25 1.38
C ASN A 56 0.99 21.72 1.14
N SER A 57 -0.29 22.04 1.33
CA SER A 57 -0.79 23.40 1.11
C SER A 57 -0.37 24.39 2.21
N GLU A 58 -0.11 23.90 3.42
CA GLU A 58 0.11 24.73 4.62
C GLU A 58 1.59 24.97 4.93
N ILE A 59 2.48 24.00 4.67
CA ILE A 59 3.89 24.11 5.09
C ILE A 59 4.71 25.11 4.27
N PHE A 60 4.30 25.38 3.03
CA PHE A 60 5.11 26.16 2.11
C PHE A 60 4.80 27.67 2.19
N PRO A 61 5.82 28.54 2.20
CA PRO A 61 5.63 29.99 2.17
C PRO A 61 5.00 30.43 0.85
N LEU A 62 4.14 31.45 0.91
CA LEU A 62 3.33 31.94 -0.22
C LEU A 62 4.12 32.18 -1.50
N LYS A 63 5.34 32.73 -1.40
CA LYS A 63 6.18 33.07 -2.55
C LYS A 63 6.63 31.85 -3.39
N TYR A 64 6.81 30.70 -2.76
CA TYR A 64 7.35 29.49 -3.42
C TYR A 64 6.35 28.33 -3.47
N ARG A 65 5.15 28.50 -2.88
CA ARG A 65 4.16 27.44 -2.74
C ARG A 65 3.83 26.75 -4.07
N SER A 66 3.63 27.49 -5.15
CA SER A 66 3.28 26.91 -6.45
C SER A 66 4.35 25.95 -6.98
N TRP A 67 5.62 26.30 -6.84
CA TRP A 67 6.73 25.45 -7.27
C TRP A 67 6.91 24.25 -6.35
N CYS A 68 6.86 24.45 -5.03
CA CYS A 68 6.94 23.36 -4.05
C CYS A 68 5.80 22.34 -4.25
N VAL A 69 4.55 22.81 -4.35
CA VAL A 69 3.37 21.95 -4.58
C VAL A 69 3.46 21.20 -5.92
N ALA A 70 4.02 21.82 -6.96
CA ALA A 70 4.26 21.14 -8.23
C ALA A 70 5.28 20.01 -8.07
N THR A 71 6.39 20.23 -7.35
CA THR A 71 7.40 19.19 -7.11
C THR A 71 6.87 18.03 -6.27
N THR A 72 6.10 18.29 -5.21
CA THR A 72 5.48 17.23 -4.39
C THR A 72 4.47 16.42 -5.19
N THR A 73 3.69 17.09 -6.05
CA THR A 73 2.70 16.42 -6.90
C THR A 73 3.39 15.56 -7.97
N CYS A 74 4.47 16.06 -8.57
CA CYS A 74 5.31 15.27 -9.47
C CYS A 74 5.85 14.02 -8.78
N ALA A 75 6.43 14.17 -7.57
CA ALA A 75 6.92 13.04 -6.79
C ALA A 75 5.81 12.01 -6.47
N ASN A 76 4.59 12.47 -6.16
CA ASN A 76 3.45 11.60 -5.94
C ASN A 76 3.10 10.77 -7.20
N TRP A 77 3.05 11.40 -8.38
CA TRP A 77 2.75 10.69 -9.62
C TRP A 77 3.85 9.72 -10.05
N VAL A 78 5.12 10.09 -9.85
CA VAL A 78 6.25 9.17 -10.07
C VAL A 78 6.14 7.96 -9.14
N GLY A 79 5.84 8.17 -7.86
CA GLY A 79 5.60 7.08 -6.90
C GLY A 79 4.44 6.17 -7.33
N ASN A 80 3.32 6.75 -7.76
CA ASN A 80 2.18 5.97 -8.26
C ASN A 80 2.54 5.16 -9.51
N PHE A 81 3.31 5.74 -10.43
CA PHE A 81 3.80 5.02 -11.62
C PHE A 81 4.67 3.81 -11.24
N VAL A 82 5.63 4.01 -10.34
CA VAL A 82 6.50 2.94 -9.83
C VAL A 82 5.65 1.82 -9.23
N ILE A 83 4.74 2.14 -8.31
CA ILE A 83 3.89 1.12 -7.66
C ILE A 83 3.03 0.39 -8.70
N ALA A 84 2.43 1.11 -9.65
CA ALA A 84 1.58 0.51 -10.69
C ALA A 84 2.35 -0.46 -11.60
N GLN A 85 3.62 -0.18 -11.91
CA GLN A 85 4.46 -1.06 -12.73
C GLN A 85 5.00 -2.27 -11.95
N PHE A 86 5.48 -2.05 -10.71
CA PHE A 86 6.16 -3.11 -9.96
C PHE A 86 5.21 -4.05 -9.23
N THR A 87 4.05 -3.58 -8.76
CA THR A 87 3.10 -4.43 -8.01
C THR A 87 2.66 -5.69 -8.76
N PRO A 88 2.25 -5.65 -10.05
CA PRO A 88 1.87 -6.86 -10.77
C PRO A 88 3.04 -7.83 -10.96
N VAL A 89 4.26 -7.31 -11.20
CA VAL A 89 5.47 -8.14 -11.29
C VAL A 89 5.75 -8.84 -9.97
N LEU A 90 5.70 -8.10 -8.85
CA LEU A 90 5.92 -8.64 -7.51
C LEU A 90 4.90 -9.71 -7.14
N LEU A 91 3.60 -9.47 -7.40
CA LEU A 91 2.55 -10.46 -7.16
C LEU A 91 2.73 -11.72 -8.02
N GLY A 92 3.23 -11.59 -9.26
CA GLY A 92 3.52 -12.73 -10.12
C GLY A 92 4.70 -13.58 -9.67
N THR A 93 5.72 -12.96 -9.05
CA THR A 93 6.95 -13.67 -8.61
C THR A 93 6.92 -14.14 -7.16
N LEU A 94 6.36 -13.31 -6.27
CA LEU A 94 6.39 -13.50 -4.81
C LEU A 94 5.00 -13.78 -4.23
N GLY A 95 3.93 -13.72 -5.03
CA GLY A 95 2.57 -13.89 -4.54
C GLY A 95 2.25 -12.94 -3.39
N PHE A 96 1.66 -13.47 -2.32
CA PHE A 96 1.25 -12.70 -1.15
C PHE A 96 2.42 -12.20 -0.29
N SER A 97 3.64 -12.74 -0.42
CA SER A 97 4.80 -12.21 0.29
C SER A 97 5.12 -10.76 -0.12
N THR A 98 4.60 -10.28 -1.26
CA THR A 98 4.64 -8.88 -1.70
C THR A 98 4.14 -7.90 -0.63
N PHE A 99 3.15 -8.28 0.18
CA PHE A 99 2.62 -7.40 1.23
C PHE A 99 3.63 -7.12 2.35
N PHE A 100 4.66 -7.96 2.54
CA PHE A 100 5.76 -7.64 3.46
C PHE A 100 6.60 -6.46 2.98
N ILE A 101 6.78 -6.30 1.67
CA ILE A 101 7.48 -5.15 1.09
C ILE A 101 6.70 -3.86 1.41
N PHE A 102 5.38 -3.86 1.18
CA PHE A 102 4.54 -2.73 1.56
C PHE A 102 4.56 -2.47 3.07
N SER A 103 4.63 -3.52 3.89
CA SER A 103 4.77 -3.36 5.33
C SER A 103 6.08 -2.65 5.71
N ALA A 104 7.19 -2.96 5.05
CA ALA A 104 8.47 -2.32 5.29
C ALA A 104 8.44 -0.82 4.92
N PHE A 105 7.83 -0.46 3.79
CA PHE A 105 7.65 0.95 3.42
C PHE A 105 6.77 1.71 4.41
N THR A 106 5.67 1.11 4.87
CA THR A 106 4.82 1.74 5.88
C THR A 106 5.51 1.88 7.25
N ALA A 107 6.37 0.93 7.62
CA ALA A 107 7.16 1.01 8.84
C ALA A 107 8.26 2.08 8.74
N ALA A 108 8.95 2.16 7.60
CA ALA A 108 9.92 3.21 7.33
C ALA A 108 9.25 4.60 7.37
N ALA A 109 8.06 4.75 6.78
CA ALA A 109 7.30 5.99 6.84
C ALA A 109 6.94 6.37 8.28
N LEU A 110 6.54 5.40 9.12
CA LEU A 110 6.26 5.64 10.53
C LEU A 110 7.51 6.04 11.33
N LEU A 111 8.67 5.46 11.02
CA LEU A 111 9.93 5.78 11.70
C LEU A 111 10.48 7.16 11.33
N LEU A 112 10.14 7.65 10.13
CA LEU A 112 10.60 8.93 9.60
C LEU A 112 9.60 10.08 9.83
N ALA A 113 8.40 9.77 10.35
CA ALA A 113 7.35 10.72 10.70
C ALA A 113 7.56 11.28 12.12
#